data_AF-A0A6V8R3X8-F1
#
_entry.id   AF-A0A6V8R3X8-F1
#
_cell.length_a   1.000
_cell.length_b   1.000
_cell.length_c   1.000
_cell.angle_alpha   90.00
_cell.angle_beta   90.00
_cell.angle_gamma   90.00
#
_symmetry.space_group_name_H-M   'P 1'
#
loop_
_entity.id
_entity.type
_entity.pdbx_description
1 polymer ?
#
loop_
_entity_poly.entity_id
_entity_poly.type
_entity_poly.pdbx_seq_one_letter_code
_entity_poly.pdbx_strand_id
1 'polypeptide(L)'
;MLEMHEKYGPIVRVSPGELAFCSPAAFKDIYGRRKDGPPELAKDKKYYSGMGEPTLLNSDDMAYHSYLRKLLSPSFSDFSLRKQEAVIHDYLKILMRKLEKHSQDYDDGADLLQWFNFFVFDVIGYLTYGETFDCLNSNELHTWIKLIPPLGKFYAFYQAVARLPIWLKYPTLVLGMPRGLLSDVKTLGQISETKVKQRLSITAKIPDLMGKLIEEYNVGKMTMNQLKSNASFLIGAGNCVYYLLMNPHTLSKLTNEIRGRFSTADEITMVNVNQCKYLQAVIDETLRIVAPSPATHPRYTPPGGIDIDGIFVPGGMAVGVPILAACRSSLNFHNPTKFAPERWTGEDPLYVNDARDAAQVFSYGPRDCLGRNLAYVEMRLVMASLVWHFDLERRFQEDWVDQKVYMVWVKSPLMVKLKPVRC
;
A
#
# COMPACT_ATOMS: atom_id res chain seq x y z
N MET A 1 14.41 14.80 -1.41
CA MET A 1 15.02 13.57 -1.99
C MET A 1 15.02 13.59 -3.51
N LEU A 2 13.88 13.73 -4.19
CA LEU A 2 13.85 13.80 -5.66
C LEU A 2 14.79 14.88 -6.23
N GLU A 3 14.63 16.14 -5.80
CA GLU A 3 15.51 17.25 -6.21
C GLU A 3 17.00 16.99 -5.97
N MET A 4 17.35 16.24 -4.93
CA MET A 4 18.73 15.89 -4.64
C MET A 4 19.28 14.88 -5.65
N HIS A 5 18.48 13.88 -6.04
CA HIS A 5 18.87 12.92 -7.07
C HIS A 5 18.98 13.58 -8.45
N GLU A 6 18.07 14.50 -8.78
CA GLU A 6 18.16 15.27 -10.03
C GLU A 6 19.43 16.15 -10.08
N LYS A 7 19.87 16.68 -8.94
CA LYS A 7 21.04 17.57 -8.87
C LYS A 7 22.37 16.84 -8.74
N TYR A 8 22.43 15.80 -7.91
CA TYR A 8 23.69 15.14 -7.52
C TYR A 8 23.85 13.73 -8.11
N GLY A 9 22.82 13.21 -8.78
CA GLY A 9 22.85 11.91 -9.45
C GLY A 9 22.25 10.76 -8.64
N PRO A 10 22.54 9.51 -9.04
CA PRO A 10 21.81 8.34 -8.56
C PRO A 10 22.08 7.98 -7.09
N ILE A 11 23.15 8.52 -6.50
CA ILE A 11 23.59 8.21 -5.15
C ILE A 11 23.83 9.51 -4.40
N VAL A 12 23.12 9.70 -3.29
CA VAL A 12 23.16 10.92 -2.49
C VAL A 12 23.44 10.59 -1.03
N ARG A 13 24.41 11.27 -0.42
CA ARG A 13 24.62 11.22 1.03
C ARG A 13 23.68 12.20 1.73
N VAL A 14 22.72 11.69 2.50
CA VAL A 14 21.69 12.49 3.18
C VAL A 14 22.00 12.79 4.64
N SER A 15 22.88 11.99 5.25
CA SER A 15 23.45 12.24 6.57
C SER A 15 24.87 11.63 6.63
N PRO A 16 25.69 11.92 7.67
CA PRO A 16 27.05 11.37 7.77
C PRO A 16 27.11 9.85 7.60
N GLY A 17 26.10 9.14 8.11
CA GLY A 17 25.99 7.68 8.08
C GLY A 17 24.92 7.13 7.14
N GLU A 18 24.38 7.92 6.20
CA GLU A 18 23.25 7.49 5.36
C GLU A 18 23.41 7.86 3.88
N LEU A 19 23.20 6.86 3.02
CA LEU A 19 23.19 6.98 1.56
C LEU A 19 21.81 6.60 1.01
N ALA A 20 21.27 7.47 0.16
CA ALA A 20 20.08 7.20 -0.63
C ALA A 20 20.48 6.87 -2.07
N PHE A 21 19.88 5.82 -2.61
CA PHE A 21 20.08 5.37 -3.99
C PHE A 21 18.77 5.57 -4.77
N CYS A 22 18.84 5.80 -6.07
CA CYS A 22 17.63 5.84 -6.91
C CYS A 22 17.69 4.94 -8.15
N SER A 23 18.76 4.16 -8.34
CA SER A 23 18.91 3.24 -9.47
C SER A 23 18.13 1.94 -9.26
N PRO A 24 17.76 1.23 -10.35
CA PRO A 24 17.13 -0.08 -10.23
C PRO A 24 18.01 -1.14 -9.58
N ALA A 25 19.31 -1.15 -9.89
CA ALA A 25 20.27 -2.11 -9.34
C ALA A 25 20.33 -2.07 -7.81
N ALA A 26 20.23 -0.87 -7.22
CA ALA A 26 20.22 -0.70 -5.77
C ALA A 26 19.07 -1.44 -5.08
N PHE A 27 17.90 -1.61 -5.72
CA PHE A 27 16.83 -2.43 -5.12
C PHE A 27 17.26 -3.88 -4.92
N LYS A 28 17.94 -4.45 -5.92
CA LYS A 28 18.42 -5.82 -5.87
C LYS A 28 19.52 -5.99 -4.83
N ASP A 29 20.47 -5.06 -4.77
CA ASP A 29 21.62 -5.16 -3.87
C ASP A 29 21.24 -4.90 -2.40
N ILE A 30 20.32 -3.95 -2.15
CA ILE A 30 19.90 -3.57 -0.78
C ILE A 30 18.81 -4.50 -0.23
N TYR A 31 17.81 -4.86 -1.03
CA TYR A 31 16.62 -5.58 -0.58
C TYR A 31 16.55 -7.03 -1.03
N GLY A 32 17.35 -7.43 -2.03
CA GLY A 32 17.41 -8.79 -2.54
C GLY A 32 18.09 -9.78 -1.58
N ARG A 33 18.02 -11.07 -1.94
CA ARG A 33 18.78 -12.11 -1.24
C ARG A 33 20.25 -12.00 -1.58
N ARG A 34 21.09 -12.06 -0.55
CA ARG A 34 22.54 -12.02 -0.65
C ARG A 34 23.12 -13.42 -0.72
N LYS A 35 24.17 -13.59 -1.55
CA LYS A 35 24.94 -14.83 -1.63
C LYS A 35 25.98 -14.91 -0.52
N ASP A 36 26.63 -13.79 -0.21
CA ASP A 36 27.72 -13.70 0.76
C ASP A 36 27.29 -12.95 2.03
N GLY A 37 27.64 -13.50 3.20
CA GLY A 37 27.27 -12.96 4.51
C GLY A 37 25.80 -13.20 4.88
N PRO A 38 25.22 -12.37 5.77
CA PRO A 38 23.81 -12.48 6.14
C PRO A 38 22.89 -12.41 4.91
N PRO A 39 21.84 -13.25 4.81
CA PRO A 39 21.05 -13.37 3.57
C PRO A 39 20.29 -12.09 3.18
N GLU A 40 20.16 -11.14 4.11
CA GLU A 40 19.53 -9.84 3.94
C GLU A 40 20.27 -8.79 4.76
N LEU A 41 20.18 -7.53 4.36
CA LEU A 41 20.65 -6.42 5.19
C LEU A 41 19.70 -6.17 6.37
N ALA A 42 20.27 -5.84 7.53
CA ALA A 42 19.54 -5.60 8.76
C ALA A 42 18.63 -4.37 8.64
N LYS A 43 17.43 -4.43 9.22
CA LYS A 43 16.52 -3.28 9.27
C LYS A 43 17.05 -2.19 10.21
N ASP A 44 16.73 -0.95 9.91
CA ASP A 44 16.95 0.14 10.86
C ASP A 44 15.98 0.06 12.04
N LYS A 45 16.49 -0.32 13.21
CA LYS A 45 15.71 -0.36 14.46
C LYS A 45 15.12 1.01 14.83
N LYS A 46 15.76 2.11 14.44
CA LYS A 46 15.25 3.47 14.68
C LYS A 46 14.06 3.78 13.77
N TYR A 47 14.05 3.26 12.54
CA TYR A 47 12.92 3.42 11.62
C TYR A 47 11.65 2.69 12.09
N TYR A 48 11.79 1.53 12.72
CA TYR A 48 10.64 0.80 13.28
C TYR A 48 10.43 1.05 14.78
N SER A 49 11.10 2.05 15.34
CA SER A 49 10.99 2.37 16.76
C SER A 49 9.59 2.91 17.10
N GLY A 50 9.09 2.53 18.28
CA GLY A 50 7.71 2.83 18.69
C GLY A 50 6.69 1.78 18.26
N MET A 51 7.05 0.86 17.34
CA MET A 51 6.27 -0.36 17.10
C MET A 51 6.55 -1.38 18.21
N GLY A 52 5.51 -2.09 18.65
CA GLY A 52 5.59 -3.08 19.73
C GLY A 52 6.27 -4.39 19.31
N GLU A 53 5.62 -5.52 19.62
CA GLU A 53 6.12 -6.86 19.30
C GLU A 53 6.54 -7.02 17.82
N PRO A 54 7.51 -7.90 17.51
CA PRO A 54 7.86 -8.23 16.15
C PRO A 54 6.65 -8.76 15.35
N THR A 55 6.38 -8.14 14.22
CA THR A 55 5.38 -8.50 13.22
C THR A 55 6.05 -8.74 11.88
N LEU A 56 5.29 -9.16 10.87
CA LEU A 56 5.76 -9.21 9.48
C LEU A 56 6.38 -7.86 9.03
N LEU A 57 5.87 -6.73 9.50
CA LEU A 57 6.33 -5.39 9.09
C LEU A 57 7.64 -4.96 9.77
N ASN A 58 7.79 -5.14 11.08
CA ASN A 58 8.88 -4.55 11.88
C ASN A 58 9.93 -5.56 12.40
N SER A 59 9.67 -6.88 12.30
CA SER A 59 10.63 -7.88 12.76
C SER A 59 12.00 -7.69 12.10
N ASP A 60 13.08 -7.64 12.88
CA ASP A 60 14.46 -7.62 12.41
C ASP A 60 15.01 -9.05 12.23
N ASP A 61 14.58 -9.99 13.07
CA ASP A 61 14.86 -11.43 12.94
C ASP A 61 14.35 -12.01 11.61
N MET A 62 15.30 -12.52 10.83
CA MET A 62 15.05 -13.11 9.51
C MET A 62 14.33 -14.46 9.58
N ALA A 63 14.65 -15.28 10.56
CA ALA A 63 14.04 -16.60 10.73
C ALA A 63 12.58 -16.44 11.14
N TYR A 64 12.32 -15.55 12.12
CA TYR A 64 10.97 -15.24 12.55
C TYR A 64 10.13 -14.62 11.42
N HIS A 65 10.67 -13.64 10.70
CA HIS A 65 9.99 -13.06 9.54
C HIS A 65 9.70 -14.11 8.45
N SER A 66 10.66 -14.97 8.12
CA SER A 66 10.47 -16.04 7.13
C SER A 66 9.40 -17.04 7.55
N TYR A 67 9.35 -17.37 8.85
CA TYR A 67 8.31 -18.19 9.44
C TYR A 67 6.93 -17.53 9.30
N LEU A 68 6.75 -16.27 9.75
CA LEU A 68 5.48 -15.54 9.59
C LEU A 68 5.05 -15.44 8.12
N ARG A 69 5.99 -15.15 7.23
CA ARG A 69 5.72 -15.06 5.79
C ARG A 69 5.26 -16.41 5.24
N LYS A 70 5.89 -17.52 5.63
CA LYS A 70 5.49 -18.88 5.20
C LYS A 70 4.07 -19.23 5.67
N LEU A 71 3.67 -18.77 6.85
CA LEU A 71 2.31 -18.96 7.35
C LEU A 71 1.27 -18.16 6.56
N LEU A 72 1.57 -16.90 6.24
CA LEU A 72 0.61 -15.99 5.62
C LEU A 72 0.54 -16.13 4.10
N SER A 73 1.65 -16.43 3.41
CA SER A 73 1.72 -16.45 1.93
C SER A 73 0.64 -17.31 1.25
N PRO A 74 0.27 -18.50 1.76
CA PRO A 74 -0.79 -19.30 1.16
C PRO A 74 -2.13 -18.57 1.08
N SER A 75 -2.46 -17.74 2.06
CA SER A 75 -3.73 -16.99 2.08
C SER A 75 -3.74 -15.79 1.10
N PHE A 76 -2.56 -15.35 0.64
CA PHE A 76 -2.39 -14.31 -0.39
C PHE A 76 -2.08 -14.88 -1.79
N SER A 77 -2.10 -16.21 -1.95
CA SER A 77 -1.89 -16.83 -3.26
C SER A 77 -3.07 -16.61 -4.20
N ASP A 78 -2.82 -16.61 -5.51
CA ASP A 78 -3.88 -16.48 -6.52
C ASP A 78 -4.98 -17.52 -6.36
N PHE A 79 -4.63 -18.73 -5.93
CA PHE A 79 -5.59 -19.79 -5.64
C PHE A 79 -6.53 -19.42 -4.49
N SER A 80 -6.01 -18.88 -3.39
CA SER A 80 -6.82 -18.44 -2.25
C SER A 80 -7.68 -17.23 -2.59
N LEU A 81 -7.13 -16.27 -3.35
CA LEU A 81 -7.88 -15.10 -3.80
C LEU A 81 -9.07 -15.48 -4.70
N ARG A 82 -8.88 -16.44 -5.61
CA ARG A 82 -9.99 -16.98 -6.42
C ARG A 82 -11.10 -17.63 -5.59
N LYS A 83 -10.75 -18.29 -4.47
CA LYS A 83 -11.77 -18.83 -3.55
C LYS A 83 -12.57 -17.73 -2.84
N GLN A 84 -12.01 -16.54 -2.72
CA GLN A 84 -12.62 -15.37 -2.09
C GLN A 84 -13.28 -14.44 -3.11
N GLU A 85 -13.25 -14.78 -4.40
CA GLU A 85 -13.78 -13.95 -5.48
C GLU A 85 -15.25 -13.61 -5.31
N ALA A 86 -16.08 -14.61 -4.99
CA ALA A 86 -17.51 -14.39 -4.73
C ALA A 86 -17.74 -13.35 -3.63
N VAL A 87 -16.97 -13.42 -2.54
CA VAL A 87 -17.07 -12.48 -1.42
C VAL A 87 -16.66 -11.06 -1.85
N ILE A 88 -15.55 -10.93 -2.58
CA ILE A 88 -15.09 -9.63 -3.09
C ILE A 88 -16.13 -9.04 -4.05
N HIS A 89 -16.75 -9.86 -4.91
CA HIS A 89 -17.83 -9.47 -5.80
C HIS A 89 -19.09 -9.01 -5.05
N ASP A 90 -19.46 -9.68 -3.96
CA ASP A 90 -20.62 -9.28 -3.15
C ASP A 90 -20.41 -7.87 -2.57
N TYR A 91 -19.23 -7.58 -2.02
CA TYR A 91 -18.89 -6.23 -1.55
C TYR A 91 -18.80 -5.21 -2.69
N LEU A 92 -18.31 -5.62 -3.86
CA LEU A 92 -18.24 -4.77 -5.05
C LEU A 92 -19.65 -4.38 -5.53
N LYS A 93 -20.60 -5.34 -5.54
CA LYS A 93 -22.02 -5.08 -5.86
C LYS A 93 -22.64 -4.12 -4.86
N ILE A 94 -22.34 -4.28 -3.57
CA ILE A 94 -22.80 -3.33 -2.53
C ILE A 94 -22.23 -1.93 -2.79
N LEU A 95 -20.93 -1.82 -3.08
CA LEU A 95 -20.27 -0.55 -3.40
C LEU A 95 -20.93 0.14 -4.60
N MET A 96 -21.09 -0.54 -5.74
CA MET A 96 -21.68 0.04 -6.94
C MET A 96 -23.12 0.48 -6.72
N ARG A 97 -23.94 -0.35 -6.05
CA ARG A 97 -25.33 -0.01 -5.69
C ARG A 97 -25.42 1.23 -4.78
N LYS A 98 -24.52 1.34 -3.80
CA LYS A 98 -24.48 2.48 -2.88
C LYS A 98 -24.06 3.76 -3.61
N LEU A 99 -23.06 3.69 -4.48
CA LEU A 99 -22.62 4.80 -5.33
C LEU A 99 -23.71 5.24 -6.31
N GLU A 100 -24.42 4.29 -6.92
CA GLU A 100 -25.55 4.60 -7.81
C GLU A 100 -26.66 5.32 -7.06
N LYS A 101 -27.07 4.81 -5.89
CA LYS A 101 -28.06 5.48 -5.04
C LYS A 101 -27.60 6.90 -4.65
N HIS A 102 -26.35 7.04 -4.21
CA HIS A 102 -25.80 8.36 -3.85
C HIS A 102 -25.84 9.34 -5.04
N SER A 103 -25.55 8.86 -6.25
CA SER A 103 -25.59 9.68 -7.47
C SER A 103 -26.99 10.15 -7.88
N GLN A 104 -28.03 9.44 -7.44
CA GLN A 104 -29.43 9.80 -7.67
C GLN A 104 -29.94 10.77 -6.59
N ASP A 105 -29.51 10.55 -5.35
CA ASP A 105 -29.95 11.33 -4.19
C ASP A 105 -29.24 12.69 -4.09
N TYR A 106 -27.99 12.81 -4.59
CA TYR A 106 -27.15 14.00 -4.42
C TYR A 106 -26.42 14.42 -5.70
N ASP A 107 -26.47 15.72 -6.03
CA ASP A 107 -25.81 16.30 -7.21
C ASP A 107 -24.40 16.85 -6.93
N ASP A 108 -23.98 16.91 -5.66
CA ASP A 108 -22.71 17.47 -5.19
C ASP A 108 -21.51 16.52 -5.38
N GLY A 109 -21.78 15.24 -5.65
CA GLY A 109 -20.79 14.21 -5.91
C GLY A 109 -20.51 13.31 -4.71
N ALA A 110 -19.78 12.23 -4.94
CA ALA A 110 -19.39 11.26 -3.92
C ALA A 110 -17.89 11.40 -3.59
N ASP A 111 -17.52 11.30 -2.31
CA ASP A 111 -16.12 11.13 -1.91
C ASP A 111 -15.67 9.71 -2.22
N LEU A 112 -15.14 9.50 -3.43
CA LEU A 112 -14.72 8.15 -3.86
C LEU A 112 -13.60 7.58 -3.02
N LEU A 113 -12.74 8.43 -2.43
CA LEU A 113 -11.69 7.94 -1.54
C LEU A 113 -12.31 7.28 -0.31
N GLN A 114 -13.35 7.87 0.27
CA GLN A 114 -14.07 7.29 1.41
C GLN A 114 -14.81 6.00 1.02
N TRP A 115 -15.49 5.97 -0.11
CA TRP A 115 -16.17 4.77 -0.59
C TRP A 115 -15.21 3.60 -0.88
N PHE A 116 -14.04 3.88 -1.46
CA PHE A 116 -13.01 2.86 -1.65
C PHE A 116 -12.44 2.39 -0.31
N ASN A 117 -12.29 3.27 0.67
CA ASN A 117 -11.90 2.86 2.02
C ASN A 117 -12.95 1.91 2.60
N PHE A 118 -14.25 2.23 2.53
CA PHE A 118 -15.30 1.32 3.00
C PHE A 118 -15.20 -0.07 2.38
N PHE A 119 -15.03 -0.14 1.06
CA PHE A 119 -14.87 -1.40 0.34
C PHE A 119 -13.63 -2.18 0.78
N VAL A 120 -12.46 -1.55 0.76
CA VAL A 120 -11.18 -2.17 1.12
C VAL A 120 -11.22 -2.69 2.56
N PHE A 121 -11.79 -1.92 3.50
CA PHE A 121 -11.87 -2.34 4.88
C PHE A 121 -12.87 -3.48 5.10
N ASP A 122 -14.02 -3.49 4.44
CA ASP A 122 -14.97 -4.60 4.58
C ASP A 122 -14.42 -5.90 3.98
N VAL A 123 -13.76 -5.82 2.81
CA VAL A 123 -13.05 -6.95 2.21
C VAL A 123 -11.97 -7.45 3.15
N ILE A 124 -11.02 -6.61 3.57
CA ILE A 124 -9.92 -7.04 4.45
C ILE A 124 -10.42 -7.50 5.81
N GLY A 125 -11.45 -6.87 6.36
CA GLY A 125 -12.11 -7.29 7.59
C GLY A 125 -12.58 -8.73 7.48
N TYR A 126 -13.31 -9.05 6.40
CA TYR A 126 -13.73 -10.41 6.12
C TYR A 126 -12.56 -11.35 5.86
N LEU A 127 -11.61 -10.96 5.02
CA LEU A 127 -10.46 -11.79 4.68
C LEU A 127 -9.56 -12.05 5.89
N THR A 128 -9.50 -11.15 6.86
CA THR A 128 -8.68 -11.30 8.06
C THR A 128 -9.46 -12.01 9.16
N TYR A 129 -10.60 -11.48 9.55
CA TYR A 129 -11.32 -11.90 10.75
C TYR A 129 -12.52 -12.82 10.45
N GLY A 130 -12.79 -13.14 9.19
CA GLY A 130 -13.99 -13.89 8.78
C GLY A 130 -15.29 -13.09 8.93
N GLU A 131 -15.21 -11.79 9.25
CA GLU A 131 -16.35 -10.90 9.49
C GLU A 131 -16.04 -9.49 8.99
N THR A 132 -17.02 -8.83 8.39
CA THR A 132 -16.90 -7.44 7.91
C THR A 132 -16.81 -6.42 9.06
N PHE A 133 -16.30 -5.22 8.75
CA PHE A 133 -16.43 -4.05 9.61
C PHE A 133 -17.75 -3.28 9.37
N ASP A 134 -18.51 -3.70 8.35
CA ASP A 134 -19.81 -3.16 7.95
C ASP A 134 -19.77 -1.68 7.54
N CYS A 135 -18.64 -1.23 7.01
CA CYS A 135 -18.41 0.16 6.60
C CYS A 135 -19.28 0.57 5.41
N LEU A 136 -19.48 -0.32 4.42
CA LEU A 136 -20.31 -0.05 3.25
C LEU A 136 -21.80 0.08 3.58
N ASN A 137 -22.29 -0.69 4.56
CA ASN A 137 -23.71 -0.65 4.92
C ASN A 137 -24.01 0.53 5.85
N SER A 138 -23.16 0.73 6.86
CA SER A 138 -23.28 1.85 7.82
C SER A 138 -22.96 3.22 7.23
N ASN A 139 -22.25 3.27 6.09
CA ASN A 139 -21.68 4.50 5.52
C ASN A 139 -20.73 5.23 6.50
N GLU A 140 -20.16 4.51 7.46
CA GLU A 140 -19.25 5.08 8.46
C GLU A 140 -17.95 4.29 8.54
N LEU A 141 -16.83 5.00 8.69
CA LEU A 141 -15.56 4.34 8.98
C LEU A 141 -15.60 3.81 10.41
N HIS A 142 -15.37 2.51 10.55
CA HIS A 142 -15.17 1.87 11.85
C HIS A 142 -14.06 2.60 12.64
N THR A 143 -14.21 2.70 13.97
CA THR A 143 -13.30 3.45 14.85
C THR A 143 -11.83 3.07 14.66
N TRP A 144 -11.56 1.78 14.43
CA TRP A 144 -10.22 1.26 14.12
C TRP A 144 -9.54 2.01 12.95
N ILE A 145 -10.31 2.33 11.91
CA ILE A 145 -9.83 2.95 10.68
C ILE A 145 -9.54 4.44 10.90
N LYS A 146 -10.43 5.12 11.63
CA LYS A 146 -10.29 6.55 11.98
C LYS A 146 -8.97 6.84 12.72
N LEU A 147 -8.39 5.83 13.37
CA LEU A 147 -7.16 5.93 14.15
C LEU A 147 -5.86 5.68 13.32
N ILE A 148 -5.95 5.30 12.05
CA ILE A 148 -4.76 5.01 11.22
C ILE A 148 -3.94 6.28 10.89
N PRO A 149 -4.54 7.40 10.41
CA PRO A 149 -3.78 8.63 10.17
C PRO A 149 -3.04 9.19 11.40
N PRO A 150 -3.64 9.29 12.61
CA PRO A 150 -2.91 9.77 13.78
C PRO A 150 -1.78 8.81 14.21
N LEU A 151 -1.94 7.49 14.07
CA LEU A 151 -0.84 6.54 14.26
C LEU A 151 0.32 6.78 13.29
N GLY A 152 0.02 7.03 12.01
CA GLY A 152 1.04 7.31 11.00
C GLY A 152 1.88 8.54 11.34
N LYS A 153 1.24 9.60 11.86
CA LYS A 153 1.91 10.80 12.38
C LYS A 153 2.75 10.48 13.62
N PHE A 154 2.23 9.66 14.52
CA PHE A 154 2.96 9.24 15.71
C PHE A 154 4.25 8.49 15.36
N TYR A 155 4.18 7.50 14.48
CA TYR A 155 5.39 6.77 14.09
C TYR A 155 6.42 7.66 13.40
N ALA A 156 5.99 8.58 12.53
CA ALA A 156 6.90 9.55 11.92
C ALA A 156 7.59 10.45 12.97
N PHE A 157 6.86 10.90 13.99
CA PHE A 157 7.44 11.64 15.12
C PHE A 157 8.43 10.78 15.90
N TYR A 158 8.07 9.54 16.26
CA TYR A 158 8.93 8.65 17.02
C TYR A 158 10.22 8.30 16.24
N GLN A 159 10.11 8.07 14.94
CA GLN A 159 11.25 7.86 14.04
C GLN A 159 12.23 9.04 14.00
N ALA A 160 11.71 10.28 14.01
CA ALA A 160 12.53 11.48 14.07
C ALA A 160 13.22 11.62 15.43
N VAL A 161 12.47 11.45 16.52
CA VAL A 161 13.00 11.53 17.89
C VAL A 161 14.03 10.44 18.18
N ALA A 162 13.85 9.23 17.63
CA ALA A 162 14.80 8.12 17.80
C ALA A 162 16.17 8.39 17.15
N ARG A 163 16.28 9.37 16.25
CA ARG A 163 17.54 9.79 15.63
C ARG A 163 18.27 10.89 16.43
N LEU A 164 17.62 11.50 17.43
CA LEU A 164 18.22 12.55 18.24
C LEU A 164 19.24 11.97 19.26
N PRO A 165 20.25 12.76 19.63
CA PRO A 165 21.11 12.45 20.78
C PRO A 165 20.28 12.21 22.05
N ILE A 166 20.77 11.34 22.94
CA ILE A 166 20.00 10.86 24.11
C ILE A 166 19.49 12.00 25.00
N TRP A 167 20.25 13.09 25.13
CA TRP A 167 19.92 14.25 25.94
C TRP A 167 18.82 15.13 25.33
N LEU A 168 18.61 15.09 24.01
CA LEU A 168 17.46 15.72 23.34
C LEU A 168 16.28 14.76 23.23
N LYS A 169 16.55 13.47 23.03
CA LYS A 169 15.54 12.44 22.78
C LYS A 169 14.46 12.40 23.86
N TYR A 170 14.85 12.28 25.14
CA TYR A 170 13.86 12.13 26.22
C TYR A 170 13.04 13.39 26.47
N PRO A 171 13.64 14.60 26.56
CA PRO A 171 12.86 15.83 26.66
C PRO A 171 11.88 16.04 25.49
N THR A 172 12.32 15.80 24.25
CA THR A 172 11.45 15.93 23.07
C THR A 172 10.30 14.91 23.09
N LEU A 173 10.57 13.67 23.53
CA LEU A 173 9.52 12.65 23.65
C LEU A 173 8.46 13.05 24.69
N VAL A 174 8.87 13.58 25.84
CA VAL A 174 7.94 13.97 26.93
C VAL A 174 7.14 15.21 26.56
N LEU A 175 7.79 16.22 25.98
CA LEU A 175 7.14 17.50 25.65
C LEU A 175 6.33 17.46 24.34
N GLY A 176 6.73 16.62 23.38
CA GLY A 176 6.14 16.55 22.05
C GLY A 176 5.05 15.48 21.87
N MET A 177 4.77 14.66 22.89
CA MET A 177 3.77 13.60 22.77
C MET A 177 2.34 14.19 22.74
N PRO A 178 1.54 13.91 21.69
CA PRO A 178 0.15 14.36 21.63
C PRO A 178 -0.67 13.78 22.79
N ARG A 179 -1.42 14.63 23.50
CA ARG A 179 -2.40 14.18 24.50
C ARG A 179 -3.46 13.33 23.79
N GLY A 180 -3.70 12.11 24.27
CA GLY A 180 -4.71 11.18 23.73
C GLY A 180 -4.16 10.04 22.86
N LEU A 181 -2.90 10.09 22.44
CA LEU A 181 -2.33 9.03 21.60
C LEU A 181 -2.23 7.67 22.32
N LEU A 182 -1.84 7.66 23.60
CA LEU A 182 -1.77 6.42 24.38
C LEU A 182 -3.15 5.76 24.52
N SER A 183 -4.21 6.57 24.64
CA SER A 183 -5.58 6.04 24.60
C SER A 183 -5.93 5.47 23.22
N ASP A 184 -5.54 6.13 22.12
CA ASP A 184 -5.80 5.63 20.77
C ASP A 184 -5.13 4.28 20.50
N VAL A 185 -3.85 4.15 20.88
CA VAL A 185 -3.11 2.87 20.78
C VAL A 185 -3.78 1.79 21.62
N LYS A 186 -4.25 2.12 22.82
CA LYS A 186 -4.97 1.18 23.70
C LYS A 186 -6.30 0.76 23.08
N THR A 187 -7.07 1.68 22.53
CA THR A 187 -8.35 1.41 21.85
C THR A 187 -8.16 0.49 20.65
N LEU A 188 -7.12 0.71 19.85
CA LEU A 188 -6.77 -0.18 18.73
C LEU A 188 -6.45 -1.60 19.19
N GLY A 189 -5.64 -1.71 20.25
CA GLY A 189 -5.33 -3.00 20.86
C GLY A 189 -6.58 -3.73 21.34
N GLN A 190 -7.54 -3.02 21.95
CA GLN A 190 -8.81 -3.59 22.42
C GLN A 190 -9.71 -4.05 21.28
N ILE A 191 -9.86 -3.25 20.21
CA ILE A 191 -10.68 -3.63 19.05
C ILE A 191 -10.10 -4.89 18.39
N SER A 192 -8.79 -4.90 18.13
CA SER A 192 -8.11 -6.05 17.55
C SER A 192 -8.27 -7.29 18.45
N GLU A 193 -8.13 -7.13 19.77
CA GLU A 193 -8.34 -8.21 20.71
C GLU A 193 -9.76 -8.78 20.68
N THR A 194 -10.78 -7.93 20.64
CA THR A 194 -12.18 -8.37 20.54
C THR A 194 -12.41 -9.16 19.25
N LYS A 195 -11.95 -8.65 18.10
CA LYS A 195 -12.11 -9.34 16.80
C LYS A 195 -11.34 -10.67 16.75
N VAL A 196 -10.13 -10.71 17.29
CA VAL A 196 -9.35 -11.96 17.38
C VAL A 196 -10.03 -12.96 18.30
N LYS A 197 -10.49 -12.56 19.49
CA LYS A 197 -11.21 -13.46 20.42
C LYS A 197 -12.48 -14.01 19.81
N GLN A 198 -13.25 -13.16 19.12
CA GLN A 198 -14.44 -13.60 18.39
C GLN A 198 -14.08 -14.60 17.30
N ARG A 199 -13.04 -14.34 16.51
CA ARG A 199 -12.59 -15.27 15.47
C ARG A 199 -12.07 -16.60 16.02
N LEU A 200 -11.44 -16.59 17.20
CA LEU A 200 -11.05 -17.82 17.90
C LEU A 200 -12.25 -18.66 18.35
N SER A 201 -13.43 -18.04 18.54
CA SER A 201 -14.67 -18.72 18.93
C SER A 201 -15.50 -19.24 17.75
N ILE A 202 -15.13 -18.92 16.51
CA ILE A 202 -15.91 -19.22 15.30
C ILE A 202 -15.04 -19.99 14.30
N THR A 203 -15.59 -21.05 13.70
CA THR A 203 -14.97 -21.72 12.55
C THR A 203 -15.35 -20.99 11.27
N ALA A 204 -14.36 -20.44 10.56
CA ALA A 204 -14.61 -19.78 9.28
C ALA A 204 -15.11 -20.76 8.23
N LYS A 205 -16.14 -20.35 7.47
CA LYS A 205 -16.72 -21.14 6.36
C LYS A 205 -15.82 -21.16 5.13
N ILE A 206 -14.97 -20.14 4.96
CA ILE A 206 -14.02 -19.97 3.85
C ILE A 206 -12.63 -19.74 4.45
N PRO A 207 -11.55 -20.30 3.87
CA PRO A 207 -10.19 -20.03 4.32
C PRO A 207 -9.89 -18.53 4.31
N ASP A 208 -9.54 -17.99 5.48
CA ASP A 208 -9.19 -16.59 5.71
C ASP A 208 -7.69 -16.45 6.03
N LEU A 209 -7.20 -15.21 6.11
CA LEU A 209 -5.81 -14.88 6.38
C LEU A 209 -5.37 -15.34 7.78
N MET A 210 -6.30 -15.42 8.74
CA MET A 210 -6.01 -15.76 10.13
C MET A 210 -5.98 -17.27 10.40
N GLY A 211 -6.57 -18.11 9.55
CA GLY A 211 -6.67 -19.56 9.78
C GLY A 211 -5.35 -20.21 10.19
N LYS A 212 -4.28 -19.99 9.42
CA LYS A 212 -2.94 -20.54 9.72
C LYS A 212 -2.26 -19.89 10.92
N LEU A 213 -2.53 -18.61 11.18
CA LEU A 213 -2.00 -17.93 12.37
C LEU A 213 -2.66 -18.49 13.65
N ILE A 214 -3.95 -18.81 13.58
CA ILE A 214 -4.71 -19.43 14.68
C ILE A 214 -4.22 -20.84 14.95
N GLU A 215 -3.95 -21.64 13.92
CA GLU A 215 -3.33 -22.98 14.07
C GLU A 215 -2.01 -22.91 14.84
N GLU A 216 -1.14 -21.97 14.49
CA GLU A 216 0.17 -21.78 15.14
C GLU A 216 0.06 -21.20 16.57
N TYR A 217 -0.94 -20.34 16.81
CA TYR A 217 -1.31 -19.90 18.16
C TYR A 217 -1.76 -21.07 19.04
N ASN A 218 -2.62 -21.96 18.51
CA ASN A 218 -3.14 -23.11 19.24
C ASN A 218 -2.05 -24.12 19.61
N VAL A 219 -0.99 -24.25 18.82
CA VAL A 219 0.19 -25.10 19.13
C VAL A 219 1.27 -24.36 19.94
N GLY A 220 0.98 -23.15 20.43
CA GLY A 220 1.85 -22.40 21.35
C GLY A 220 3.07 -21.72 20.70
N LYS A 221 3.16 -21.68 19.37
CA LYS A 221 4.27 -21.05 18.64
C LYS A 221 4.10 -19.55 18.41
N MET A 222 2.91 -19.02 18.73
CA MET A 222 2.60 -17.60 18.61
C MET A 222 1.84 -17.11 19.84
N THR A 223 2.20 -15.94 20.35
CA THR A 223 1.47 -15.30 21.46
C THR A 223 0.23 -14.56 20.97
N MET A 224 -0.73 -14.31 21.87
CA MET A 224 -1.91 -13.49 21.55
C MET A 224 -1.53 -12.08 21.04
N ASN A 225 -0.47 -11.49 21.58
CA ASN A 225 -0.01 -10.16 21.13
C ASN A 225 0.56 -10.21 19.71
N GLN A 226 1.30 -11.26 19.36
CA GLN A 226 1.80 -11.48 18.00
C GLN A 226 0.65 -11.74 17.02
N LEU A 227 -0.36 -12.51 17.42
CA LEU A 227 -1.55 -12.78 16.62
C LEU A 227 -2.32 -11.48 16.28
N LYS A 228 -2.62 -10.66 17.30
CA LYS A 228 -3.27 -9.35 17.14
C LYS A 228 -2.49 -8.40 16.22
N SER A 229 -1.18 -8.32 16.43
CA SER A 229 -0.32 -7.37 15.72
C SER A 229 -0.15 -7.70 14.24
N ASN A 230 -0.13 -8.99 13.88
CA ASN A 230 -0.05 -9.40 12.46
C ASN A 230 -1.35 -9.18 11.68
N ALA A 231 -2.50 -9.02 12.36
CA ALA A 231 -3.80 -8.83 11.73
C ALA A 231 -4.09 -7.38 11.27
N SER A 232 -3.18 -6.42 11.52
CA SER A 232 -3.49 -4.98 11.47
C SER A 232 -3.03 -4.21 10.22
N PHE A 233 -2.70 -4.86 9.09
CA PHE A 233 -2.10 -4.18 7.92
C PHE A 233 -2.89 -4.47 6.63
N LEU A 234 -3.15 -3.44 5.79
CA LEU A 234 -3.43 -3.41 4.31
C LEU A 234 -4.34 -2.20 3.91
N ILE A 235 -3.96 -1.26 3.01
CA ILE A 235 -4.84 -0.19 2.44
C ILE A 235 -4.35 0.43 1.08
N GLY A 236 -5.26 0.63 0.10
CA GLY A 236 -5.50 1.92 -0.59
C GLY A 236 -5.51 2.03 -2.15
N ALA A 237 -6.66 2.41 -2.77
CA ALA A 237 -6.87 2.48 -4.25
C ALA A 237 -7.24 3.87 -4.87
N GLY A 238 -7.54 4.93 -4.08
CA GLY A 238 -8.19 6.15 -4.60
C GLY A 238 -7.41 7.08 -5.56
N ASN A 239 -6.13 6.84 -5.82
CA ASN A 239 -5.33 7.73 -6.67
C ASN A 239 -5.65 7.60 -8.17
N CYS A 240 -6.14 6.45 -8.62
CA CYS A 240 -6.37 6.18 -10.04
C CYS A 240 -7.41 7.14 -10.64
N VAL A 241 -8.52 7.36 -9.92
CA VAL A 241 -9.61 8.21 -10.40
C VAL A 241 -9.17 9.66 -10.60
N TYR A 242 -8.37 10.21 -9.68
CA TYR A 242 -7.84 11.56 -9.82
C TYR A 242 -7.09 11.73 -11.15
N TYR A 243 -6.12 10.85 -11.45
CA TYR A 243 -5.32 10.99 -12.66
C TYR A 243 -6.12 10.73 -13.93
N LEU A 244 -7.11 9.85 -13.90
CA LEU A 244 -8.01 9.65 -15.04
C LEU A 244 -8.82 10.92 -15.35
N LEU A 245 -9.38 11.57 -14.33
CA LEU A 245 -10.18 12.79 -14.50
C LEU A 245 -9.33 14.00 -14.91
N MET A 246 -8.05 14.02 -14.54
CA MET A 246 -7.08 15.02 -15.03
C MET A 246 -6.56 14.72 -16.45
N ASN A 247 -6.82 13.52 -16.99
CA ASN A 247 -6.37 13.09 -18.32
C ASN A 247 -7.55 12.49 -19.12
N PRO A 248 -8.46 13.32 -19.66
CA PRO A 248 -9.68 12.85 -20.32
C PRO A 248 -9.46 11.86 -21.46
N HIS A 249 -8.38 12.01 -22.24
CA HIS A 249 -8.00 11.05 -23.28
C HIS A 249 -7.73 9.66 -22.71
N THR A 250 -7.00 9.59 -21.59
CA THR A 250 -6.69 8.35 -20.89
C THR A 250 -7.95 7.71 -20.31
N LEU A 251 -8.83 8.51 -19.70
CA LEU A 251 -10.14 8.03 -19.24
C LEU A 251 -10.96 7.48 -20.40
N SER A 252 -11.05 8.19 -21.53
CA SER A 252 -11.78 7.71 -22.71
C SER A 252 -11.23 6.40 -23.26
N LYS A 253 -9.90 6.26 -23.38
CA LYS A 253 -9.26 5.02 -23.84
C LYS A 253 -9.52 3.84 -22.88
N LEU A 254 -9.46 4.09 -21.57
CA LEU A 254 -9.83 3.09 -20.56
C LEU A 254 -11.32 2.72 -20.66
N THR A 255 -12.20 3.70 -20.76
CA THR A 255 -13.65 3.49 -20.92
C THR A 255 -13.95 2.62 -22.14
N ASN A 256 -13.29 2.88 -23.27
CA ASN A 256 -13.44 2.09 -24.49
C ASN A 256 -12.95 0.65 -24.29
N GLU A 257 -11.81 0.43 -23.63
CA GLU A 257 -11.33 -0.92 -23.31
C GLU A 257 -12.36 -1.68 -22.45
N ILE A 258 -12.84 -1.05 -21.36
CA ILE A 258 -13.72 -1.72 -20.40
C ILE A 258 -15.12 -1.96 -20.98
N ARG A 259 -15.78 -0.93 -21.51
CA ARG A 259 -17.14 -1.05 -22.05
C ARG A 259 -17.19 -1.82 -23.38
N GLY A 260 -16.09 -1.85 -24.13
CA GLY A 260 -15.97 -2.69 -25.32
C GLY A 260 -15.69 -4.17 -25.00
N ARG A 261 -15.13 -4.47 -23.81
CA ARG A 261 -14.80 -5.84 -23.39
C ARG A 261 -15.96 -6.55 -22.69
N PHE A 262 -16.71 -5.83 -21.86
CA PHE A 262 -17.72 -6.41 -20.97
C PHE A 262 -19.12 -5.96 -21.35
N SER A 263 -19.98 -6.92 -21.67
CA SER A 263 -21.39 -6.66 -21.99
C SER A 263 -22.25 -6.56 -20.73
N THR A 264 -21.84 -7.22 -19.65
CA THR A 264 -22.55 -7.19 -18.36
C THR A 264 -21.56 -7.00 -17.20
N ALA A 265 -22.04 -6.43 -16.09
CA ALA A 265 -21.23 -6.24 -14.89
C ALA A 265 -20.71 -7.57 -14.30
N ASP A 266 -21.47 -8.66 -14.45
CA ASP A 266 -21.08 -9.99 -13.96
C ASP A 266 -19.91 -10.61 -14.75
N GLU A 267 -19.61 -10.11 -15.96
CA GLU A 267 -18.43 -10.53 -16.72
C GLU A 267 -17.12 -9.94 -16.17
N ILE A 268 -17.18 -8.91 -15.32
CA ILE A 268 -16.02 -8.23 -14.72
C ILE A 268 -15.45 -9.08 -13.57
N THR A 269 -14.95 -10.27 -13.88
CA THR A 269 -14.36 -11.22 -12.93
C THR A 269 -12.87 -11.00 -12.74
N MET A 270 -12.27 -11.58 -11.69
CA MET A 270 -10.82 -11.55 -11.46
C MET A 270 -10.04 -12.09 -12.67
N VAL A 271 -10.59 -13.09 -13.36
CA VAL A 271 -9.94 -13.70 -14.53
C VAL A 271 -10.04 -12.79 -15.75
N ASN A 272 -11.23 -12.27 -16.04
CA ASN A 272 -11.43 -11.51 -17.27
C ASN A 272 -10.77 -10.13 -17.18
N VAL A 273 -10.80 -9.47 -16.02
CA VAL A 273 -10.20 -8.14 -15.84
C VAL A 273 -8.67 -8.15 -15.96
N ASN A 274 -8.02 -9.30 -15.77
CA ASN A 274 -6.58 -9.45 -15.99
C ASN A 274 -6.18 -9.29 -17.47
N GLN A 275 -7.14 -9.35 -18.40
CA GLN A 275 -6.90 -9.16 -19.82
C GLN A 275 -6.95 -7.69 -20.25
N CYS A 276 -7.43 -6.78 -19.38
CA CYS A 276 -7.47 -5.34 -19.60
C CYS A 276 -6.07 -4.75 -19.42
N LYS A 277 -5.27 -4.78 -20.49
CA LYS A 277 -3.86 -4.35 -20.47
C LYS A 277 -3.74 -2.85 -20.19
N TYR A 278 -4.66 -2.04 -20.73
CA TYR A 278 -4.61 -0.60 -20.53
C TYR A 278 -5.04 -0.21 -19.11
N LEU A 279 -6.05 -0.88 -18.54
CA LEU A 279 -6.36 -0.78 -17.12
C LEU A 279 -5.15 -1.09 -16.24
N GLN A 280 -4.42 -2.17 -16.53
CA GLN A 280 -3.21 -2.52 -15.80
C GLN A 280 -2.17 -1.40 -15.89
N ALA A 281 -1.94 -0.88 -17.10
CA ALA A 281 -1.03 0.24 -17.34
C ALA A 281 -1.43 1.51 -16.57
N VAL A 282 -2.72 1.82 -16.49
CA VAL A 282 -3.26 2.94 -15.69
C VAL A 282 -2.96 2.76 -14.20
N ILE A 283 -3.15 1.54 -13.67
CA ILE A 283 -2.86 1.23 -12.27
C ILE A 283 -1.36 1.36 -12.01
N ASP A 284 -0.51 0.76 -12.85
CA ASP A 284 0.95 0.79 -12.68
C ASP A 284 1.50 2.22 -12.75
N GLU A 285 1.00 3.03 -13.68
CA GLU A 285 1.38 4.44 -13.79
C GLU A 285 0.90 5.26 -12.59
N THR A 286 -0.30 4.97 -12.08
CA THR A 286 -0.82 5.62 -10.87
C THR A 286 0.07 5.29 -9.66
N LEU A 287 0.43 4.02 -9.49
CA LEU A 287 1.28 3.61 -8.37
C LEU A 287 2.69 4.18 -8.48
N ARG A 288 3.26 4.27 -9.70
CA ARG A 288 4.54 4.95 -9.94
C ARG A 288 4.48 6.40 -9.49
N ILE A 289 3.46 7.14 -9.93
CA ILE A 289 3.37 8.56 -9.58
C ILE A 289 3.02 8.74 -8.10
N VAL A 290 2.10 7.96 -7.54
CA VAL A 290 1.68 8.07 -6.14
C VAL A 290 1.90 6.75 -5.42
N ALA A 291 3.18 6.48 -5.15
CA ALA A 291 3.60 5.31 -4.38
C ALA A 291 2.92 5.33 -3.00
N PRO A 292 2.12 4.31 -2.63
CA PRO A 292 1.43 4.27 -1.34
C PRO A 292 2.38 4.31 -0.14
N SER A 293 3.57 3.69 -0.30
CA SER A 293 4.69 3.81 0.63
C SER A 293 5.83 4.59 -0.05
N PRO A 294 5.86 5.93 0.08
CA PRO A 294 6.81 6.77 -0.65
C PRO A 294 8.21 6.86 -0.01
N ALA A 295 8.32 6.46 1.26
CA ALA A 295 9.51 6.63 2.08
C ALA A 295 10.64 5.64 1.72
N THR A 296 11.85 5.98 2.15
CA THR A 296 12.98 5.05 2.16
C THR A 296 12.76 3.97 3.21
N HIS A 297 13.04 2.71 2.87
CA HIS A 297 13.11 1.61 3.84
C HIS A 297 14.58 1.34 4.17
N PRO A 298 15.17 2.01 5.17
CA PRO A 298 16.60 1.93 5.44
C PRO A 298 17.05 0.56 5.94
N ARG A 299 18.19 0.12 5.43
CA ARG A 299 18.93 -1.08 5.83
C ARG A 299 20.34 -0.71 6.25
N TYR A 300 20.97 -1.51 7.09
CA TYR A 300 22.37 -1.30 7.49
C TYR A 300 23.32 -2.24 6.76
N THR A 301 24.40 -1.67 6.24
CA THR A 301 25.51 -2.45 5.67
C THR A 301 26.21 -3.28 6.74
N PRO A 302 26.67 -4.50 6.41
CA PRO A 302 27.36 -5.37 7.38
C PRO A 302 28.72 -4.78 7.76
N PRO A 303 29.37 -5.22 8.86
CA PRO A 303 30.65 -4.67 9.33
C PRO A 303 31.75 -4.59 8.26
N GLY A 304 31.81 -5.56 7.34
CA GLY A 304 32.78 -5.60 6.24
C GLY A 304 32.44 -4.71 5.03
N GLY A 305 31.34 -3.98 5.06
CA GLY A 305 30.83 -3.24 3.89
C GLY A 305 30.19 -4.14 2.85
N ILE A 306 29.74 -3.53 1.75
CA ILE A 306 29.06 -4.20 0.64
C ILE A 306 29.11 -3.34 -0.63
N ASP A 307 29.22 -3.97 -1.80
CA ASP A 307 29.01 -3.30 -3.08
C ASP A 307 27.53 -3.11 -3.36
N ILE A 308 27.12 -1.87 -3.62
CA ILE A 308 25.76 -1.50 -3.99
C ILE A 308 25.87 -0.63 -5.24
N ASP A 309 25.19 -1.02 -6.31
CA ASP A 309 25.18 -0.29 -7.58
C ASP A 309 26.60 -0.02 -8.11
N GLY A 310 27.47 -1.03 -7.99
CA GLY A 310 28.87 -0.97 -8.43
C GLY A 310 29.81 -0.15 -7.52
N ILE A 311 29.35 0.34 -6.38
CA ILE A 311 30.17 1.13 -5.43
C ILE A 311 30.28 0.42 -4.09
N PHE A 312 31.50 0.31 -3.58
CA PHE A 312 31.76 -0.20 -2.23
C PHE A 312 31.26 0.78 -1.17
N VAL A 313 30.33 0.33 -0.33
CA VAL A 313 29.81 1.06 0.81
C VAL A 313 30.39 0.47 2.10
N PRO A 314 31.02 1.28 2.98
CA PRO A 314 31.60 0.78 4.22
C PRO A 314 30.52 0.26 5.19
N GLY A 315 30.96 -0.52 6.18
CA GLY A 315 30.06 -1.09 7.20
C GLY A 315 29.43 -0.05 8.13
N GLY A 316 28.23 -0.35 8.63
CA GLY A 316 27.51 0.51 9.57
C GLY A 316 26.79 1.70 8.92
N MET A 317 26.69 1.74 7.59
CA MET A 317 25.98 2.77 6.84
C MET A 317 24.51 2.40 6.68
N ALA A 318 23.61 3.36 6.88
CA ALA A 318 22.23 3.24 6.47
C ALA A 318 22.11 3.45 4.95
N VAL A 319 21.49 2.51 4.26
CA VAL A 319 21.29 2.52 2.81
C VAL A 319 19.84 2.24 2.47
N GLY A 320 19.32 2.85 1.41
CA GLY A 320 17.98 2.55 0.93
C GLY A 320 17.60 3.32 -0.31
N VAL A 321 16.47 2.93 -0.90
CA VAL A 321 15.89 3.62 -2.05
C VAL A 321 14.65 4.39 -1.61
N PRO A 322 14.61 5.74 -1.74
CA PRO A 322 13.38 6.50 -1.55
C PRO A 322 12.44 6.21 -2.72
N ILE A 323 11.43 5.37 -2.49
CA ILE A 323 10.57 4.81 -3.55
C ILE A 323 9.97 5.91 -4.42
N LEU A 324 9.41 6.97 -3.82
CA LEU A 324 8.80 8.06 -4.59
C LEU A 324 9.81 8.81 -5.45
N ALA A 325 11.05 9.00 -4.96
CA ALA A 325 12.10 9.66 -5.72
C ALA A 325 12.55 8.79 -6.90
N ALA A 326 12.78 7.49 -6.66
CA ALA A 326 13.13 6.56 -7.73
C ALA A 326 12.05 6.48 -8.81
N CYS A 327 10.77 6.44 -8.42
CA CYS A 327 9.63 6.40 -9.34
C CYS A 327 9.45 7.69 -10.15
N ARG A 328 9.95 8.84 -9.68
CA ARG A 328 9.74 10.16 -10.29
C ARG A 328 11.04 10.81 -10.81
N SER A 329 12.16 10.10 -10.78
CA SER A 329 13.42 10.66 -11.25
C SER A 329 13.54 10.60 -12.77
N SER A 330 14.06 11.67 -13.37
CA SER A 330 14.38 11.73 -14.80
C SER A 330 15.52 10.76 -15.18
N LEU A 331 16.31 10.32 -14.18
CA LEU A 331 17.33 9.28 -14.34
C LEU A 331 16.73 7.92 -14.69
N ASN A 332 15.47 7.67 -14.30
CA ASN A 332 14.80 6.39 -14.51
C ASN A 332 13.65 6.47 -15.52
N PHE A 333 12.97 7.61 -15.61
CA PHE A 333 11.74 7.73 -16.39
C PHE A 333 11.75 8.97 -17.27
N HIS A 334 11.42 8.80 -18.55
CA HIS A 334 11.21 9.90 -19.47
C HIS A 334 9.92 10.67 -19.11
N ASN A 335 10.04 12.00 -18.99
CA ASN A 335 8.96 12.89 -18.54
C ASN A 335 8.25 12.37 -17.28
N PRO A 336 8.98 12.22 -16.16
CA PRO A 336 8.52 11.44 -15.02
C PRO A 336 7.29 12.03 -14.30
N THR A 337 7.01 13.32 -14.50
CA THR A 337 5.86 14.02 -13.92
C THR A 337 4.57 13.83 -14.73
N LYS A 338 4.67 13.44 -16.01
CA LYS A 338 3.51 13.20 -16.87
C LYS A 338 2.86 11.87 -16.53
N PHE A 339 1.55 11.86 -16.35
CA PHE A 339 0.75 10.64 -16.26
C PHE A 339 0.60 10.03 -17.65
N ALA A 340 1.34 8.95 -17.92
CA ALA A 340 1.34 8.29 -19.22
C ALA A 340 1.31 6.75 -19.05
N PRO A 341 0.12 6.13 -19.01
CA PRO A 341 -0.01 4.68 -18.99
C PRO A 341 0.67 3.97 -20.16
N GLU A 342 0.77 4.63 -21.32
CA GLU A 342 1.48 4.14 -22.52
C GLU A 342 2.90 3.63 -22.22
N ARG A 343 3.53 4.16 -21.17
CA ARG A 343 4.83 3.70 -20.67
C ARG A 343 4.87 2.21 -20.34
N TRP A 344 3.74 1.62 -19.97
CA TRP A 344 3.63 0.23 -19.52
C TRP A 344 3.10 -0.70 -20.61
N THR A 345 2.60 -0.16 -21.74
CA THR A 345 2.04 -0.99 -22.82
C THR A 345 3.12 -1.58 -23.73
N GLY A 346 4.29 -0.94 -23.79
CA GLY A 346 5.39 -1.33 -24.69
C GLY A 346 5.16 -0.92 -26.15
N GLU A 347 4.10 -0.17 -26.43
CA GLU A 347 3.71 0.25 -27.78
C GLU A 347 4.30 1.61 -28.17
N ASP A 348 4.63 2.46 -27.19
CA ASP A 348 5.14 3.80 -27.40
C ASP A 348 6.69 3.82 -27.32
N PRO A 349 7.40 4.10 -28.44
CA PRO A 349 8.85 4.18 -28.45
C PRO A 349 9.43 5.26 -27.52
N LEU A 350 8.63 6.27 -27.15
CA LEU A 350 9.06 7.35 -26.26
C LEU A 350 9.48 6.83 -24.88
N TYR A 351 8.89 5.72 -24.44
CA TYR A 351 9.06 5.16 -23.10
C TYR A 351 9.84 3.85 -23.09
N VAL A 352 10.42 3.44 -24.22
CA VAL A 352 11.12 2.14 -24.35
C VAL A 352 12.33 2.02 -23.41
N ASN A 353 12.97 3.15 -23.11
CA ASN A 353 14.18 3.23 -22.28
C ASN A 353 13.88 3.53 -20.81
N ASP A 354 12.60 3.59 -20.40
CA ASP A 354 12.26 3.79 -18.99
C ASP A 354 12.70 2.59 -18.16
N ALA A 355 13.44 2.87 -17.09
CA ALA A 355 13.88 1.90 -16.09
C ALA A 355 12.71 1.51 -15.17
N ARG A 356 11.75 0.77 -15.73
CA ARG A 356 10.50 0.35 -15.07
C ARG A 356 10.75 -0.44 -13.78
N ASP A 357 11.88 -1.12 -13.68
CA ASP A 357 12.34 -1.83 -12.50
C ASP A 357 12.75 -0.91 -11.33
N ALA A 358 12.88 0.40 -11.55
CA ALA A 358 12.95 1.39 -10.47
C ALA A 358 11.60 1.63 -9.76
N ALA A 359 10.46 1.23 -10.36
CA ALA A 359 9.13 1.41 -9.79
C ALA A 359 8.74 0.27 -8.82
N GLN A 360 9.57 -0.03 -7.83
CA GLN A 360 9.30 -1.07 -6.81
C GLN A 360 8.35 -0.56 -5.70
N VAL A 361 7.14 -0.15 -6.09
CA VAL A 361 6.10 0.39 -5.18
C VAL A 361 5.61 -0.63 -4.14
N PHE A 362 5.85 -1.91 -4.39
CA PHE A 362 5.58 -3.03 -3.47
C PHE A 362 6.86 -3.56 -2.80
N SER A 363 7.96 -2.80 -2.82
CA SER A 363 9.29 -3.25 -2.35
C SER A 363 9.82 -4.44 -3.17
N TYR A 364 11.00 -4.94 -2.81
CA TYR A 364 11.72 -5.99 -3.53
C TYR A 364 12.27 -7.06 -2.56
N GLY A 365 12.49 -8.27 -3.08
CA GLY A 365 13.16 -9.36 -2.36
C GLY A 365 12.29 -10.06 -1.30
N PRO A 366 12.90 -10.73 -0.30
CA PRO A 366 12.18 -11.56 0.68
C PRO A 366 11.13 -10.82 1.52
N ARG A 367 11.22 -9.49 1.55
CA ARG A 367 10.34 -8.60 2.31
C ARG A 367 9.48 -7.71 1.41
N ASP A 368 9.26 -8.12 0.17
CA ASP A 368 8.29 -7.48 -0.72
C ASP A 368 6.86 -7.63 -0.16
N CYS A 369 5.96 -6.78 -0.63
CA CYS A 369 4.58 -6.72 -0.15
C CYS A 369 3.86 -8.03 -0.40
N LEU A 370 3.42 -8.68 0.68
CA LEU A 370 2.66 -9.93 0.60
C LEU A 370 1.28 -9.73 -0.04
N GLY A 371 0.68 -8.56 0.15
CA GLY A 371 -0.64 -8.20 -0.36
C GLY A 371 -0.66 -7.70 -1.81
N ARG A 372 0.45 -7.76 -2.56
CA ARG A 372 0.55 -7.20 -3.92
C ARG A 372 -0.54 -7.71 -4.84
N ASN A 373 -0.80 -9.02 -4.84
CA ASN A 373 -1.79 -9.62 -5.75
C ASN A 373 -3.22 -9.20 -5.37
N LEU A 374 -3.55 -9.21 -4.08
CA LEU A 374 -4.85 -8.73 -3.59
C LEU A 374 -5.09 -7.27 -3.99
N ALA A 375 -4.09 -6.40 -3.79
CA ALA A 375 -4.20 -4.99 -4.15
C ALA A 375 -4.50 -4.80 -5.65
N TYR A 376 -3.78 -5.51 -6.54
CA TYR A 376 -4.05 -5.44 -7.97
C TYR A 376 -5.45 -5.95 -8.33
N VAL A 377 -5.89 -7.05 -7.71
CA VAL A 377 -7.24 -7.58 -7.94
C VAL A 377 -8.31 -6.56 -7.54
N GLU A 378 -8.22 -6.01 -6.33
CA GLU A 378 -9.16 -4.98 -5.85
C GLU A 378 -9.15 -3.74 -6.75
N MET A 379 -7.97 -3.21 -7.09
CA MET A 379 -7.87 -2.05 -7.97
C MET A 379 -8.46 -2.32 -9.35
N ARG A 380 -8.18 -3.47 -9.96
CA ARG A 380 -8.73 -3.81 -11.28
C ARG A 380 -10.25 -3.94 -11.24
N LEU A 381 -10.79 -4.70 -10.28
CA LEU A 381 -12.24 -4.90 -10.15
C LEU A 381 -12.97 -3.58 -9.89
N VAL A 382 -12.51 -2.80 -8.91
CA VAL A 382 -13.14 -1.53 -8.55
C VAL A 382 -13.08 -0.54 -9.72
N MET A 383 -11.93 -0.38 -10.36
CA MET A 383 -11.78 0.58 -11.46
C MET A 383 -12.55 0.16 -12.70
N ALA A 384 -12.51 -1.12 -13.08
CA ALA A 384 -13.29 -1.64 -14.20
C ALA A 384 -14.79 -1.47 -13.95
N SER A 385 -15.29 -1.90 -12.79
CA SER A 385 -16.70 -1.75 -12.45
C SER A 385 -17.12 -0.28 -12.38
N LEU A 386 -16.30 0.60 -11.79
CA LEU A 386 -16.63 2.03 -11.71
C LEU A 386 -16.77 2.65 -13.11
N VAL A 387 -15.82 2.42 -14.01
CA VAL A 387 -15.82 2.98 -15.37
C VAL A 387 -16.91 2.34 -16.24
N TRP A 388 -17.25 1.07 -15.98
CA TRP A 388 -18.34 0.39 -16.67
C TRP A 388 -19.70 0.99 -16.29
N HIS A 389 -19.95 1.22 -14.99
CA HIS A 389 -21.26 1.71 -14.51
C HIS A 389 -21.46 3.23 -14.63
N PHE A 390 -20.39 4.03 -14.62
CA PHE A 390 -20.52 5.48 -14.49
C PHE A 390 -19.66 6.25 -15.48
N ASP A 391 -20.20 7.35 -15.99
CA ASP A 391 -19.39 8.47 -16.47
C ASP A 391 -18.97 9.33 -15.28
N LEU A 392 -17.68 9.68 -15.23
CA LEU A 392 -17.06 10.37 -14.09
C LEU A 392 -16.87 11.84 -14.43
N GLU A 393 -17.28 12.73 -13.52
CA GLU A 393 -17.11 14.18 -13.66
C GLU A 393 -16.37 14.74 -12.43
N ARG A 394 -15.29 15.49 -12.69
CA ARG A 394 -14.45 16.10 -11.66
C ARG A 394 -15.23 17.13 -10.84
N ARG A 395 -15.23 16.98 -9.50
CA ARG A 395 -15.71 18.00 -8.53
C ARG A 395 -14.67 18.40 -7.48
N PHE A 396 -13.43 17.97 -7.64
CA PHE A 396 -12.27 18.35 -6.82
C PHE A 396 -11.38 19.40 -7.51
N GLN A 397 -10.50 20.03 -6.73
CA GLN A 397 -9.51 21.02 -7.22
C GLN A 397 -8.25 20.36 -7.80
N GLU A 398 -7.54 21.06 -8.68
CA GLU A 398 -6.39 20.50 -9.41
C GLU A 398 -5.21 20.15 -8.51
N ASP A 399 -5.03 20.90 -7.42
CA ASP A 399 -3.99 20.74 -6.41
C ASP A 399 -4.26 19.59 -5.43
N TRP A 400 -5.30 18.76 -5.63
CA TRP A 400 -5.64 17.67 -4.73
C TRP A 400 -4.48 16.70 -4.44
N VAL A 401 -3.48 16.60 -5.33
CA VAL A 401 -2.27 15.76 -5.12
C VAL A 401 -1.25 16.36 -4.15
N ASP A 402 -1.36 17.64 -3.79
CA ASP A 402 -0.49 18.26 -2.78
C ASP A 402 -0.94 17.85 -1.37
N GLN A 403 -0.52 16.65 -1.00
CA GLN A 403 -0.94 15.99 0.23
C GLN A 403 0.26 15.71 1.12
N LYS A 404 0.07 15.90 2.43
CA LYS A 404 1.11 15.63 3.42
C LYS A 404 1.36 14.13 3.50
N VAL A 405 2.64 13.78 3.48
CA VAL A 405 3.14 12.41 3.63
C VAL A 405 3.88 12.29 4.95
N TYR A 406 3.46 11.34 5.78
CA TYR A 406 4.19 10.91 6.97
C TYR A 406 4.68 9.47 6.74
N MET A 407 4.22 8.50 7.54
CA MET A 407 4.35 7.08 7.19
C MET A 407 3.40 6.69 6.03
N VAL A 408 2.23 7.32 5.98
CA VAL A 408 1.20 7.16 4.95
C VAL A 408 0.74 8.54 4.47
N TRP A 409 0.10 8.57 3.31
CA TRP A 409 -0.55 9.77 2.78
C TRP A 409 -1.73 10.18 3.67
N VAL A 410 -1.77 11.44 4.07
CA VAL A 410 -2.98 12.07 4.62
C VAL A 410 -3.68 12.75 3.47
N LYS A 411 -4.81 12.20 3.03
CA LYS A 411 -5.49 12.61 1.81
C LYS A 411 -6.75 13.42 2.11
N SER A 412 -6.99 14.45 1.32
CA SER A 412 -8.27 15.16 1.26
C SER A 412 -9.36 14.31 0.58
N PRO A 413 -10.66 14.58 0.84
CA PRO A 413 -11.77 13.96 0.10
C PRO A 413 -11.61 14.11 -1.42
N LEU A 414 -11.95 13.06 -2.17
CA LEU A 414 -11.92 13.06 -3.64
C LEU A 414 -13.35 13.11 -4.18
N MET A 415 -13.90 14.32 -4.28
CA MET A 415 -15.28 14.54 -4.72
C MET A 415 -15.43 14.35 -6.23
N VAL A 416 -16.23 13.36 -6.63
CA VAL A 416 -16.50 13.03 -8.03
C VAL A 416 -18.01 12.89 -8.24
N LYS A 417 -18.53 13.58 -9.26
CA LYS A 417 -19.91 13.37 -9.68
C LYS A 417 -19.98 12.15 -10.59
N LEU A 418 -20.88 11.23 -10.25
CA LEU A 418 -21.10 9.98 -10.97
C LEU A 418 -22.38 10.12 -11.79
N LYS A 419 -22.34 9.75 -13.07
CA LYS A 419 -23.53 9.68 -13.92
C LYS A 419 -23.73 8.22 -14.34
N PRO A 420 -24.79 7.54 -13.86
CA PRO A 420 -25.05 6.16 -14.26
C PRO A 420 -25.19 6.05 -15.77
N VAL A 421 -24.45 5.11 -16.36
CA VAL A 421 -24.57 4.75 -17.77
C VAL A 421 -25.79 3.84 -17.88
N ARG A 422 -26.83 4.30 -18.59
CA ARG A 422 -27.98 3.42 -18.90
C ARG A 422 -27.48 2.29 -19.79
N CYS A 423 -27.44 1.08 -19.23
CA CYS A 423 -27.20 -0.15 -19.97
C CYS A 423 -28.47 -0.59 -20.70
#